data_AF-A0AAW3NAP0-F1
#
_entry.id   AF-A0AAW3NAP0-F1
#
_cell.length_a   1.000
_cell.length_b   1.000
_cell.length_c   1.000
_cell.angle_alpha   90.00
_cell.angle_beta   90.00
_cell.angle_gamma   90.00
#
_symmetry.space_group_name_H-M   'P 1'
#
loop_
_entity.id
_entity.type
_entity.pdbx_description
1 polymer ?
#
loop_
_entity_poly.entity_id
_entity_poly.type
_entity_poly.pdbx_seq_one_letter_code
_entity_poly.pdbx_strand_id
1 'polypeptide(L)'
;MRQTIHAATNKSEQFNDFAKWLMFGGEVIAENVRHEQRKVIKYNQLVANMVILYNVQWMSRRLKVLQEKGLPVDAEVLQALSPYRKDHINRLGSYLLDLQRRAPPLDASIDFSFESSA
;
A
#
# COMPACT_ATOMS: atom_id res chain seq x y z
N MET A 1 14.66 18.81 -13.18
CA MET A 1 13.25 19.21 -13.44
C MET A 1 12.41 18.11 -14.08
N ARG A 2 12.77 17.58 -15.27
CA ARG A 2 12.01 16.50 -15.94
C ARG A 2 11.91 15.21 -15.12
N GLN A 3 13.01 14.73 -14.55
CA GLN A 3 13.03 13.52 -13.71
C GLN A 3 12.11 13.65 -12.47
N THR A 4 12.11 14.81 -11.82
CA THR A 4 11.25 15.09 -10.66
C THR A 4 9.77 15.07 -11.02
N ILE A 5 9.41 15.66 -12.16
CA ILE A 5 8.03 15.65 -12.67
C ILE A 5 7.61 14.20 -12.98
N HIS A 6 8.43 13.46 -13.73
CA HIS A 6 8.14 12.06 -14.04
C HIS A 6 8.00 11.17 -12.80
N ALA A 7 8.84 11.36 -11.78
CA ALA A 7 8.74 10.61 -10.53
C ALA A 7 7.44 10.91 -9.78
N ALA A 8 7.00 12.17 -9.72
CA ALA A 8 5.74 12.55 -9.09
C ALA A 8 4.52 12.02 -9.87
N THR A 9 4.57 12.08 -11.21
CA THR A 9 3.52 11.54 -12.07
C THR A 9 3.40 10.03 -11.92
N ASN A 10 4.51 9.29 -11.96
CA ASN A 10 4.52 7.84 -11.82
C ASN A 10 3.94 7.39 -10.46
N LYS A 11 4.28 8.08 -9.36
CA LYS A 11 3.66 7.82 -8.04
C LYS A 11 2.14 8.00 -8.06
N SER A 12 1.66 9.05 -8.73
CA SER A 12 0.24 9.37 -8.84
C SER A 12 -0.50 8.36 -9.73
N GLU A 13 0.11 7.95 -10.84
CA GLU A 13 -0.41 6.91 -11.73
C GLU A 13 -0.51 5.56 -11.02
N GLN A 14 0.54 5.13 -10.32
CA GLN A 14 0.49 3.88 -9.56
C GLN A 14 -0.59 3.90 -8.47
N PHE A 15 -0.77 5.03 -7.77
CA PHE A 15 -1.86 5.17 -6.81
C PHE A 15 -3.23 5.08 -7.49
N ASN A 16 -3.41 5.76 -8.62
CA ASN A 16 -4.67 5.72 -9.36
C ASN A 16 -5.00 4.30 -9.84
N ASP A 17 -4.02 3.57 -10.36
CA ASP A 17 -4.20 2.17 -10.78
C ASP A 17 -4.48 1.24 -9.60
N PHE A 18 -3.87 1.51 -8.45
CA PHE A 18 -4.13 0.79 -7.21
C PHE A 18 -5.54 1.05 -6.67
N ALA A 19 -5.97 2.32 -6.63
CA ALA A 19 -7.30 2.71 -6.19
C ALA A 19 -8.39 2.16 -7.14
N LYS A 20 -8.15 2.16 -8.46
CA LYS A 20 -9.05 1.50 -9.43
C LYS A 20 -9.16 0.00 -9.18
N TRP A 21 -8.04 -0.68 -8.93
CA TRP A 21 -8.03 -2.12 -8.65
C TRP A 21 -8.80 -2.47 -7.37
N LEU A 22 -8.73 -1.62 -6.33
CA LEU A 22 -9.46 -1.80 -5.08
C LEU A 22 -10.96 -1.51 -5.19
N MET A 23 -11.37 -0.71 -6.17
CA MET A 23 -12.76 -0.33 -6.34
C MET A 23 -13.65 -1.56 -6.54
N PHE A 24 -14.79 -1.56 -5.83
CA PHE A 24 -15.82 -2.58 -5.94
C PHE A 24 -17.16 -1.90 -6.24
N GLY A 25 -18.06 -2.58 -6.97
CA GLY A 25 -19.37 -2.02 -7.33
C GLY A 25 -19.50 -1.45 -8.75
N GLY A 26 -18.54 -1.71 -9.64
CA GLY A 26 -18.56 -1.30 -11.05
C GLY A 26 -17.84 0.04 -11.32
N GLU A 27 -17.31 0.22 -12.52
CA GLU A 27 -16.60 1.45 -12.91
C GLU A 27 -17.55 2.62 -13.19
N VAL A 28 -18.83 2.33 -13.47
CA VAL A 28 -19.83 3.33 -13.85
C VAL A 28 -20.67 3.68 -12.63
N ILE A 29 -20.58 4.96 -12.21
CA ILE A 29 -21.48 5.48 -11.17
C ILE A 29 -22.87 5.58 -11.80
N ALA A 30 -23.74 4.63 -11.47
CA ALA A 30 -25.05 4.45 -12.09
C ALA A 30 -25.96 5.68 -11.98
N GLU A 31 -25.73 6.53 -10.98
CA GLU A 31 -26.52 7.72 -10.72
C GLU A 31 -25.72 9.00 -10.96
N ASN A 32 -26.28 9.92 -11.76
CA ASN A 32 -25.69 11.25 -12.01
C ASN A 32 -25.95 12.22 -10.84
N VAL A 33 -25.72 11.75 -9.61
CA VAL A 33 -25.88 12.53 -8.38
C VAL A 33 -24.48 12.84 -7.84
N ARG A 34 -24.07 14.11 -7.95
CA ARG A 34 -22.73 14.60 -7.55
C ARG A 34 -22.32 14.21 -6.13
N HIS A 35 -23.27 14.19 -5.19
CA HIS A 35 -22.98 13.84 -3.80
C HIS A 35 -22.63 12.36 -3.64
N GLU A 36 -23.37 11.46 -4.31
CA GLU A 36 -23.10 10.02 -4.29
C GLU A 36 -21.77 9.70 -4.96
N GLN A 37 -21.45 10.36 -6.08
CA GLN A 37 -20.13 10.22 -6.73
C GLN A 37 -18.98 10.57 -5.78
N ARG A 38 -19.11 11.66 -5.00
CA ARG A 38 -18.09 12.04 -4.00
C ARG A 38 -17.96 11.02 -2.89
N LYS A 39 -19.06 10.41 -2.43
CA LYS A 39 -19.01 9.36 -1.40
C LYS A 39 -18.21 8.17 -1.90
N VAL A 40 -18.50 7.67 -3.09
CA VAL A 40 -17.79 6.54 -3.70
C VAL A 40 -16.28 6.81 -3.76
N ILE A 41 -15.88 7.99 -4.24
CA ILE A 41 -14.45 8.36 -4.31
C ILE A 41 -13.81 8.37 -2.91
N LYS A 42 -14.47 8.99 -1.92
CA LYS A 42 -13.95 9.09 -0.55
C LYS A 42 -13.82 7.72 0.11
N TYR A 43 -14.83 6.86 -0.04
CA TYR A 43 -14.78 5.50 0.50
C TYR A 43 -13.69 4.67 -0.18
N ASN A 44 -13.53 4.78 -1.50
CA ASN A 44 -12.45 4.09 -2.19
C ASN A 44 -11.07 4.57 -1.73
N GLN A 45 -10.88 5.87 -1.53
CA GLN A 45 -9.65 6.42 -0.96
C GLN A 45 -9.39 5.92 0.47
N LEU A 46 -10.43 5.80 1.30
CA LEU A 46 -10.31 5.25 2.65
C LEU A 46 -9.82 3.79 2.61
N VAL A 47 -10.44 2.95 1.77
CA VAL A 47 -10.02 1.55 1.59
C VAL A 47 -8.58 1.48 1.06
N ALA A 48 -8.22 2.31 0.07
CA ALA A 48 -6.86 2.39 -0.44
C ALA A 48 -5.84 2.72 0.65
N ASN A 49 -6.11 3.72 1.48
CA ASN A 49 -5.23 4.09 2.59
C ASN A 49 -5.10 2.99 3.64
N MET A 50 -6.17 2.25 3.95
CA MET A 50 -6.14 1.11 4.87
C MET A 50 -5.25 -0.02 4.33
N VAL A 51 -5.35 -0.34 3.04
CA VAL A 51 -4.53 -1.39 2.42
C VAL A 51 -3.06 -0.93 2.31
N ILE A 52 -2.81 0.34 1.98
CA ILE A 52 -1.47 0.92 1.98
C ILE A 52 -0.83 0.79 3.36
N LEU A 53 -1.55 1.14 4.43
CA LEU A 53 -1.06 1.01 5.80
C LEU A 53 -0.71 -0.45 6.13
N TYR A 54 -1.59 -1.39 5.77
CA TYR A 54 -1.32 -2.83 5.95
C TYR A 54 -0.06 -3.26 5.20
N ASN A 55 0.07 -2.89 3.93
CA ASN A 55 1.21 -3.24 3.09
C ASN A 55 2.52 -2.70 3.66
N VAL A 56 2.57 -1.41 4.01
CA VAL A 56 3.75 -0.78 4.61
C VAL A 56 4.11 -1.47 5.91
N GLN A 57 3.15 -1.69 6.81
CA GLN A 57 3.41 -2.32 8.10
C GLN A 57 4.02 -3.73 7.96
N TRP A 58 3.46 -4.57 7.09
CA TRP A 58 3.97 -5.92 6.90
C TRP A 58 5.29 -5.95 6.13
N MET A 59 5.46 -5.08 5.13
CA MET A 59 6.71 -4.94 4.40
C MET A 59 7.83 -4.49 5.34
N SER A 60 7.61 -3.44 6.13
CA SER A 60 8.60 -2.94 7.10
C SER A 60 9.02 -4.02 8.10
N ARG A 61 8.06 -4.76 8.67
CA ARG A 61 8.35 -5.88 9.58
C ARG A 61 9.23 -6.95 8.91
N ARG A 62 8.90 -7.35 7.67
CA ARG A 62 9.61 -8.42 6.97
C ARG A 62 11.00 -7.97 6.52
N LEU A 63 11.13 -6.75 6.04
CA LEU A 63 12.41 -6.15 5.65
C LEU A 63 13.33 -5.97 6.86
N LYS A 64 12.80 -5.58 8.02
CA LYS A 64 13.60 -5.48 9.25
C LYS A 64 14.19 -6.82 9.66
N VAL A 65 13.38 -7.89 9.63
CA VAL A 65 13.86 -9.26 9.88
C VAL A 65 14.93 -9.69 8.86
N LEU A 66 14.86 -9.24 7.61
CA LEU A 66 15.91 -9.52 6.61
C LEU A 66 17.20 -8.75 6.92
N GLN A 67 17.09 -7.48 7.32
CA GLN A 67 18.23 -6.67 7.74
C GLN A 67 18.94 -7.28 8.95
N GLU A 68 18.19 -7.75 9.95
CA GLU A 68 18.73 -8.43 11.14
C GLU A 68 19.41 -9.76 10.82
N LYS A 69 19.05 -10.40 9.70
CA LYS A 69 19.72 -11.61 9.17
C LYS A 69 20.98 -11.30 8.36
N GLY A 70 21.36 -10.02 8.26
CA GLY A 70 22.54 -9.58 7.51
C GLY A 70 22.33 -9.44 6.01
N LEU A 71 21.08 -9.45 5.51
CA LEU A 71 20.83 -9.08 4.11
C LEU A 71 20.90 -7.55 3.95
N PRO A 72 21.49 -7.05 2.85
CA PRO A 72 21.56 -5.62 2.58
C PRO A 72 20.16 -5.08 2.26
N VAL A 73 19.56 -4.38 3.23
CA VAL A 73 18.36 -3.57 3.04
C VAL A 73 18.79 -2.11 3.17
N ASP A 74 19.25 -1.55 2.06
CA ASP A 74 19.70 -0.16 1.97
C ASP A 74 18.55 0.80 1.61
N ALA A 75 18.86 2.09 1.58
CA ALA A 75 17.87 3.12 1.25
C ALA A 75 17.35 3.00 -0.19
N GLU A 76 18.18 2.50 -1.12
CA GLU A 76 17.81 2.33 -2.53
C GLU A 76 16.76 1.23 -2.70
N VAL A 77 16.93 0.10 -2.00
CA VAL A 77 15.96 -0.99 -1.95
C VAL A 77 14.64 -0.50 -1.39
N LEU A 78 14.66 0.26 -0.29
CA LEU A 78 13.43 0.81 0.29
C LEU A 78 12.74 1.79 -0.67
N GLN A 79 13.51 2.61 -1.39
CA GLN A 79 12.98 3.56 -2.37
C GLN A 79 12.35 2.87 -3.59
N ALA A 80 12.88 1.72 -3.99
CA ALA A 80 12.36 0.94 -5.12
C ALA A 80 11.04 0.21 -4.79
N LEU A 81 10.74 0.01 -3.50
CA LEU A 81 9.55 -0.72 -3.08
C LEU A 81 8.33 0.20 -2.99
N SER A 82 7.29 -0.17 -3.74
CA SER A 82 6.00 0.52 -3.72
C SER A 82 5.04 -0.15 -2.73
N PRO A 83 4.25 0.63 -1.95
CA PRO A 83 3.23 0.08 -1.07
C PRO A 83 1.98 -0.41 -1.81
N TYR A 84 1.91 -0.26 -3.13
CA TYR A 84 0.73 -0.58 -3.95
C TYR A 84 0.68 -2.04 -4.44
N ARG A 85 1.30 -2.97 -3.69
CA ARG A 85 1.36 -4.39 -4.05
C ARG A 85 0.01 -5.07 -3.88
N LYS A 86 -0.35 -5.90 -4.87
CA LYS A 86 -1.70 -6.49 -5.02
C LYS A 86 -1.70 -8.01 -4.87
N ASP A 87 -0.61 -8.67 -5.27
CA ASP A 87 -0.53 -10.12 -5.46
C ASP A 87 -0.83 -10.96 -4.22
N HIS A 88 -0.61 -10.40 -3.02
CA HIS A 88 -0.84 -11.08 -1.75
C HIS A 88 -2.27 -10.89 -1.20
N ILE A 89 -3.10 -10.10 -1.88
CA ILE A 89 -4.46 -9.76 -1.44
C ILE A 89 -5.45 -10.54 -2.28
N ASN A 90 -6.20 -11.43 -1.62
CA ASN A 90 -7.25 -12.20 -2.26
C ASN A 90 -8.55 -11.39 -2.34
N ARG A 91 -8.61 -10.39 -3.23
CA ARG A 91 -9.69 -9.36 -3.23
C ARG A 91 -11.12 -9.91 -3.31
N LEU A 92 -11.36 -10.92 -4.17
CA LEU A 92 -12.69 -11.49 -4.43
C LEU A 92 -12.77 -13.00 -4.14
N GLY A 93 -11.78 -13.56 -3.45
CA GLY A 93 -11.80 -14.98 -3.13
C GLY A 93 -12.40 -15.28 -1.76
N SER A 94 -12.38 -16.57 -1.43
CA SER A 94 -12.92 -17.07 -0.18
C SER A 94 -11.90 -16.92 0.95
N TYR A 95 -12.37 -16.43 2.10
CA TYR A 95 -11.58 -16.34 3.32
C TYR A 95 -12.19 -17.25 4.39
N LEU A 96 -11.35 -18.06 5.01
CA LEU A 96 -11.68 -18.70 6.28
C LEU A 96 -11.32 -17.73 7.40
N LEU A 97 -12.33 -17.23 8.10
CA LEU A 97 -12.16 -16.29 9.19
C LEU A 97 -11.90 -17.04 10.48
N ASP A 98 -10.70 -16.89 11.01
CA ASP A 98 -10.39 -17.27 12.39
C ASP A 98 -10.68 -16.07 13.31
N LEU A 99 -11.80 -16.13 14.03
CA LEU A 99 -12.23 -15.08 14.96
C LEU A 99 -11.39 -15.04 16.25
N GLN A 100 -10.61 -16.09 16.54
CA GLN A 100 -9.72 -16.14 17.70
C GLN A 100 -8.34 -15.57 17.38
N ARG A 101 -7.98 -15.48 16.09
CA ARG A 101 -6.71 -14.91 15.64
C ARG A 101 -6.60 -13.44 16.00
N ARG A 102 -5.71 -13.12 16.93
CA ARG A 102 -5.36 -11.73 17.26
C ARG A 102 -4.45 -11.15 16.18
N ALA A 103 -4.81 -9.99 15.64
CA ALA A 103 -3.91 -9.22 14.81
C ALA A 103 -2.80 -8.59 15.68
N PRO A 104 -1.52 -8.67 15.27
CA PRO A 104 -0.47 -7.94 15.97
C PRO A 104 -0.74 -6.42 15.88
N PRO A 105 -0.38 -5.64 16.92
CA PRO A 105 -0.59 -4.20 16.89
C PRO A 105 0.24 -3.53 15.78
N LEU A 106 -0.15 -2.31 15.41
CA LEU A 106 0.71 -1.45 14.61
C LEU A 106 2.01 -1.18 15.38
N ASP A 107 3.11 -1.14 14.64
CA ASP A 107 4.46 -0.98 15.19
C ASP A 107 5.11 0.19 14.47
N ALA A 108 5.02 1.35 15.11
CA ALA A 108 5.59 2.59 14.59
C ALA A 108 7.08 2.74 14.95
N SER A 109 7.67 1.77 15.67
CA SER A 109 9.06 1.82 16.14
C SER A 109 10.06 1.16 15.17
N ILE A 110 9.58 0.63 14.03
CA ILE A 110 10.43 -0.02 13.05
C ILE A 110 11.32 1.03 12.38
N ASP A 111 12.63 0.94 12.64
CA ASP A 111 13.65 1.78 12.05
C ASP A 111 14.71 0.95 11.34
N PHE A 112 15.32 1.51 10.29
CA PHE A 112 16.33 0.86 9.46
C PHE A 112 17.69 1.52 9.67
N SER A 113 18.68 0.74 10.07
CA SER A 113 20.07 1.21 10.16
C SER A 113 20.74 1.10 8.79
N PHE A 114 21.16 2.21 8.22
CA PHE A 114 21.94 2.22 6.98
C PHE A 114 23.41 2.44 7.32
N GLU A 115 24.30 1.58 6.85
CA GLU A 115 25.72 1.92 6.85
C GLU A 115 25.93 3.02 5.82
N SER A 116 26.53 4.13 6.26
CA SER A 116 26.85 5.23 5.36
C SER A 116 27.92 4.76 4.38
N SER A 117 27.52 4.41 3.16
CA SER A 117 28.44 4.29 2.04
C SER A 117 29.08 5.65 1.79
N ALA A 118 30.31 5.82 2.28
CA ALA A 118 31.18 6.94 1.96
C ALA A 118 31.66 6.86 0.50
#